data_AF-A0A4Q0VK80-F1
#
_entry.id   AF-A0A4Q0VK80-F1
#
_cell.length_a   1.000
_cell.length_b   1.000
_cell.length_c   1.000
_cell.angle_alpha   90.00
_cell.angle_beta   90.00
_cell.angle_gamma   90.00
#
_symmetry.space_group_name_H-M   'P 1'
#
loop_
_entity.id
_entity.type
_entity.pdbx_description
1 polymer ?
#
loop_
_entity_poly.entity_id
_entity_poly.type
_entity_poly.pdbx_seq_one_letter_code
_entity_poly.pdbx_strand_id
1 'polypeptide(L)'
;MRQLYLNQTALSARATTVIRDAQNQSCYLLVGKWGLRADVLTVYLINGSLEAEVKQDSLGLLPRFRLLYRRQPVGRVSKTFGVIREVLFVRGLNWVIMGNLNNGRFRIFHGRDLIANITRVSPDGLTMSLEVDQTDHEALVVCLAAILDRWAKRQQKVPGLVKNRGWAPGFSSEIAPFTTQIKKSR
;
A
#
# COMPACT_ATOMS: atom_id res chain seq x y z
N MET A 1 -14.83 8.84 19.68
CA MET A 1 -13.96 8.54 18.52
C MET A 1 -13.08 9.75 18.25
N ARG A 2 -11.77 9.57 18.16
CA ARG A 2 -10.79 10.62 17.84
C ARG A 2 -10.47 10.60 16.36
N GLN A 3 -10.37 11.77 15.73
CA GLN A 3 -10.02 11.90 14.33
C GLN A 3 -8.54 12.25 14.17
N LEU A 4 -7.83 11.45 13.38
CA LEU A 4 -6.41 11.61 13.03
C LEU A 4 -6.26 11.76 11.51
N TYR A 5 -5.19 12.42 11.09
CA TYR A 5 -4.85 12.67 9.70
C TYR A 5 -3.45 12.18 9.40
N LEU A 6 -3.36 11.31 8.39
CA LEU A 6 -2.13 10.71 7.92
C LEU A 6 -1.82 11.21 6.50
N ASN A 7 -0.76 12.02 6.36
CA ASN A 7 -0.24 12.42 5.06
C ASN A 7 0.79 11.41 4.54
N GLN A 8 0.49 10.75 3.43
CA GLN A 8 1.27 9.61 2.93
C GLN A 8 2.34 9.99 1.90
N THR A 9 2.26 11.21 1.35
CA THR A 9 3.29 11.75 0.45
C THR A 9 4.57 12.01 1.23
N ALA A 10 4.45 12.57 2.44
CA ALA A 10 5.57 12.78 3.33
C ALA A 10 6.28 11.45 3.67
N LEU A 11 5.52 10.38 3.94
CA LEU A 11 6.09 9.07 4.21
C LEU A 11 6.84 8.50 2.99
N SER A 12 6.28 8.65 1.79
CA SER A 12 6.89 8.13 0.56
C SER A 12 8.16 8.91 0.18
N ALA A 13 8.20 10.21 0.43
CA ALA A 13 9.31 11.09 0.04
C ALA A 13 10.43 11.16 1.10
N ARG A 14 10.07 11.20 2.40
CA ARG A 14 11.00 11.46 3.51
C ARG A 14 11.14 10.30 4.49
N ALA A 15 10.49 9.16 4.22
CA ALA A 15 10.41 8.03 5.13
C ALA A 15 9.83 8.38 6.50
N THR A 16 9.16 9.55 6.62
CA THR A 16 8.67 10.08 7.89
C THR A 16 7.45 10.94 7.62
N THR A 17 6.41 10.82 8.45
CA THR A 17 5.25 11.69 8.41
C THR A 17 4.70 11.93 9.82
N VAL A 18 4.20 13.14 10.05
CA VAL A 18 3.57 13.54 11.31
C VAL A 18 2.08 13.28 11.20
N ILE A 19 1.53 12.63 12.22
CA ILE A 19 0.09 12.36 12.32
C ILE A 19 -0.50 13.38 13.27
N ARG A 20 -1.53 14.06 12.79
CA ARG A 20 -2.17 15.15 13.52
C ARG A 20 -3.62 14.82 13.83
N ASP A 21 -4.17 15.37 14.89
CA ASP A 21 -5.61 15.30 15.15
C ASP A 21 -6.39 16.43 14.47
N ALA A 22 -7.70 16.47 14.70
CA ALA A 22 -8.60 17.50 14.19
C ALA A 22 -8.26 18.92 14.70
N GLN A 23 -7.56 19.04 15.82
CA GLN A 23 -7.08 20.30 16.37
C GLN A 23 -5.69 20.67 15.83
N ASN A 24 -5.20 19.93 14.83
CA ASN A 24 -3.89 20.11 14.19
C ASN A 24 -2.69 19.82 15.14
N GLN A 25 -2.93 19.16 16.28
CA GLN A 25 -1.89 18.80 17.23
C GLN A 25 -1.12 17.57 16.75
N SER A 26 0.21 17.62 16.83
CA SER A 26 1.08 16.48 16.49
C SER A 26 0.95 15.38 17.54
N CYS A 27 0.34 14.27 17.15
CA CYS A 27 0.07 13.15 18.07
C CYS A 27 1.16 12.07 17.95
N TYR A 28 1.50 11.72 16.71
CA TYR A 28 2.43 10.64 16.41
C TYR A 28 3.40 11.01 15.30
N LEU A 29 4.51 10.28 15.25
CA LEU A 29 5.47 10.27 14.17
C LEU A 29 5.53 8.86 13.57
N LEU A 30 5.14 8.73 12.30
CA LEU A 30 5.29 7.49 11.55
C LEU A 30 6.60 7.55 10.77
N VAL A 31 7.53 6.66 11.10
CA VAL A 31 8.87 6.57 10.50
C VAL A 31 9.04 5.21 9.84
N GLY A 32 9.64 5.17 8.65
CA GLY A 32 10.03 3.94 8.00
C GLY A 32 9.94 4.02 6.48
N LYS A 33 10.35 2.93 5.82
CA LYS A 33 10.35 2.81 4.35
C LYS A 33 9.71 1.50 3.94
N TRP A 34 9.03 1.55 2.81
CA TRP A 34 8.66 0.37 2.03
C TRP A 34 9.82 0.04 1.06
N GLY A 35 10.34 -1.19 1.03
CA GLY A 35 11.59 -1.58 0.36
C GLY A 35 11.68 -3.06 -0.06
N LEU A 36 12.86 -3.49 -0.54
CA LEU A 36 13.07 -4.79 -1.20
C LEU A 36 13.31 -5.95 -0.21
N ARG A 37 13.76 -5.64 1.02
CA ARG A 37 14.01 -6.61 2.11
C ARG A 37 13.73 -5.91 3.44
N ALA A 38 12.80 -6.45 4.23
CA ALA A 38 12.43 -6.00 5.58
C ALA A 38 11.75 -4.63 5.68
N ASP A 39 10.53 -4.53 5.16
CA ASP A 39 9.70 -3.34 5.36
C ASP A 39 9.33 -3.19 6.82
N VAL A 40 9.76 -2.07 7.40
CA VAL A 40 9.46 -1.69 8.77
C VAL A 40 8.89 -0.28 8.75
N LEU A 41 7.67 -0.12 9.28
CA LEU A 41 7.18 1.17 9.73
C LEU A 41 7.03 1.14 11.24
N THR A 42 7.35 2.25 11.89
CA THR A 42 7.27 2.43 13.33
C THR A 42 6.48 3.68 13.63
N VAL A 43 5.54 3.59 14.55
CA VAL A 43 4.74 4.68 15.07
C VAL A 43 5.31 5.05 16.44
N TYR A 44 5.76 6.28 16.56
CA TYR A 44 6.21 6.87 17.81
C TYR A 44 5.18 7.89 18.29
N LEU A 45 5.04 8.03 19.62
CA LEU A 45 4.52 9.26 20.20
C LEU A 45 5.45 10.44 19.87
N ILE A 46 4.93 11.65 19.95
CA ILE A 46 5.73 12.87 19.71
C ILE A 46 6.93 13.00 20.68
N ASN A 47 6.85 12.38 21.86
CA ASN A 47 7.94 12.31 22.84
C ASN A 47 9.02 11.27 22.51
N GLY A 48 8.90 10.54 21.39
CA GLY A 48 9.85 9.52 20.95
C GLY A 48 9.59 8.10 21.47
N SER A 49 8.54 7.89 22.28
CA SER A 49 8.18 6.55 22.76
C SER A 49 7.62 5.71 21.62
N LEU A 50 8.05 4.45 21.51
CA LEU A 50 7.59 3.52 20.48
C LEU A 50 6.24 2.91 20.87
N GLU A 51 5.21 3.13 20.06
CA GLU A 51 3.86 2.63 20.31
C GLU A 51 3.53 1.40 19.48
N ALA A 52 3.80 1.45 18.16
CA ALA A 52 3.50 0.33 17.29
C ALA A 52 4.54 0.16 16.18
N GLU A 53 4.66 -1.04 15.67
CA GLU A 53 5.48 -1.37 14.52
C GLU A 53 4.71 -2.27 13.57
N VAL A 54 4.97 -2.11 12.27
CA VAL A 54 4.63 -3.11 11.26
C VAL A 54 5.93 -3.67 10.68
N LYS A 55 6.02 -4.99 10.59
CA LYS A 55 7.14 -5.70 9.96
C LYS A 55 6.62 -6.62 8.87
N GLN A 56 7.24 -6.62 7.70
CA GLN A 56 6.89 -7.56 6.63
C GLN A 56 7.54 -8.92 6.89
N ASP A 57 6.70 -9.95 7.10
CA ASP A 57 7.14 -11.32 7.43
C ASP A 57 7.46 -12.16 6.18
N SER A 58 6.91 -11.81 5.01
CA SER A 58 7.10 -12.60 3.76
C SER A 58 7.57 -11.75 2.59
N LEU A 59 8.56 -12.26 1.85
CA LEU A 59 9.07 -11.67 0.60
C LEU A 59 8.45 -12.30 -0.67
N GLY A 60 7.56 -13.28 -0.51
CA GLY A 60 6.90 -13.99 -1.62
C GLY A 60 5.69 -13.25 -2.21
N LEU A 61 4.98 -13.93 -3.13
CA LEU A 61 3.83 -13.38 -3.90
C LEU A 61 2.69 -12.82 -3.02
N LEU A 62 2.58 -13.33 -1.79
CA LEU A 62 1.59 -12.93 -0.79
C LEU A 62 2.26 -12.15 0.36
N PRO A 63 2.18 -10.81 0.35
CA PRO A 63 2.74 -10.00 1.44
C PRO A 63 1.96 -10.24 2.73
N ARG A 64 2.68 -10.63 3.78
CA ARG A 64 2.18 -10.75 5.16
C ARG A 64 2.89 -9.74 6.03
N PHE A 65 2.15 -9.12 6.92
CA PHE A 65 2.64 -8.15 7.88
C PHE A 65 2.34 -8.59 9.29
N ARG A 66 3.31 -8.41 10.19
CA ARG A 66 3.17 -8.54 11.62
C ARG A 66 3.03 -7.17 12.24
N LEU A 67 2.06 -7.02 13.13
CA LEU A 67 1.85 -5.86 13.96
C LEU A 67 2.45 -6.12 15.33
N LEU A 68 3.23 -5.16 15.82
CA LEU A 68 3.73 -5.14 17.17
C LEU A 68 3.14 -3.91 17.86
N TYR A 69 2.67 -4.08 19.09
CA TYR A 69 2.28 -3.00 19.98
C TYR A 69 3.23 -3.01 21.16
N ARG A 70 3.93 -1.89 21.41
CA ARG A 70 4.96 -1.77 22.45
C ARG A 70 5.97 -2.95 22.41
N ARG A 71 6.49 -3.24 21.21
CA ARG A 71 7.42 -4.35 20.89
C ARG A 71 6.87 -5.77 21.06
N GLN A 72 5.61 -5.94 21.44
CA GLN A 72 4.99 -7.25 21.55
C GLN A 72 4.21 -7.59 20.28
N PRO A 73 4.39 -8.77 19.69
CA PRO A 73 3.61 -9.17 18.51
C PRO A 73 2.15 -9.38 18.90
N VAL A 74 1.26 -8.52 18.39
CA VAL A 74 -0.18 -8.55 18.72
C VAL A 74 -1.04 -9.06 17.59
N GLY A 75 -0.55 -9.01 16.35
CA GLY A 75 -1.33 -9.53 15.25
C GLY A 75 -0.61 -9.66 13.92
N ARG A 76 -1.31 -10.24 12.96
CA ARG A 76 -0.83 -10.43 11.58
C ARG A 76 -1.95 -10.18 10.59
N VAL A 77 -1.60 -9.50 9.50
CA VAL A 77 -2.51 -9.23 8.39
C VAL A 77 -1.87 -9.68 7.07
N SER A 78 -2.66 -10.30 6.20
CA SER A 78 -2.23 -10.80 4.90
C SER A 78 -3.31 -10.53 3.88
N LYS A 79 -2.92 -10.18 2.65
CA LYS A 79 -3.88 -10.07 1.54
C LYS A 79 -4.29 -11.49 1.10
N THR A 80 -5.58 -11.79 1.08
CA THR A 80 -6.11 -13.04 0.50
C THR A 80 -6.53 -12.76 -0.95
N PHE A 81 -6.15 -13.62 -1.90
CA PHE A 81 -6.59 -13.49 -3.30
C PHE A 81 -8.07 -13.83 -3.46
N GLY A 82 -8.77 -13.16 -4.39
CA GLY A 82 -10.04 -13.63 -4.95
C GLY A 82 -11.34 -13.12 -4.32
N VAL A 83 -11.30 -12.24 -3.32
CA VAL A 83 -12.54 -11.73 -2.70
C VAL A 83 -12.95 -10.38 -3.33
N ILE A 84 -14.08 -10.39 -4.03
CA ILE A 84 -14.80 -9.20 -4.48
C ILE A 84 -15.33 -8.52 -3.21
N ARG A 85 -14.79 -7.35 -2.85
CA ARG A 85 -14.89 -6.63 -1.54
C ARG A 85 -13.85 -7.17 -0.55
N GLU A 86 -12.84 -6.35 -0.25
CA GLU A 86 -11.68 -6.80 0.52
C GLU A 86 -12.04 -6.89 2.00
N VAL A 87 -12.46 -8.09 2.42
CA VAL A 87 -12.52 -8.48 3.82
C VAL A 87 -11.15 -9.04 4.21
N LEU A 88 -10.47 -8.37 5.13
CA LEU A 88 -9.14 -8.77 5.62
C LEU A 88 -9.22 -9.07 7.10
N PHE A 89 -8.50 -10.10 7.53
CA PHE A 89 -8.43 -10.49 8.93
C PHE A 89 -7.09 -10.09 9.54
N VAL A 90 -7.15 -9.42 10.68
CA VAL A 90 -5.99 -9.15 11.54
C VAL A 90 -5.98 -10.19 12.66
N ARG A 91 -5.38 -11.34 12.38
CA ARG A 91 -5.30 -12.47 13.33
C ARG A 91 -4.48 -12.05 14.55
N GLY A 92 -4.86 -12.48 15.75
CA GLY A 92 -4.23 -12.09 17.02
C GLY A 92 -4.96 -10.95 17.73
N LEU A 93 -5.41 -9.93 16.96
CA LEU A 93 -6.29 -8.88 17.47
C LEU A 93 -7.79 -9.22 17.32
N ASN A 94 -8.11 -10.27 16.56
CA ASN A 94 -9.49 -10.64 16.18
C ASN A 94 -10.24 -9.51 15.45
N TRP A 95 -9.50 -8.68 14.70
CA TRP A 95 -10.11 -7.59 13.93
C TRP A 95 -10.42 -8.01 12.51
N VAL A 96 -11.50 -7.44 11.97
CA VAL A 96 -11.93 -7.58 10.58
C VAL A 96 -11.92 -6.21 9.92
N ILE A 97 -11.18 -6.08 8.84
CA ILE A 97 -11.15 -4.89 8.00
C ILE A 97 -12.08 -5.14 6.81
N MET A 98 -13.07 -4.28 6.61
CA MET A 98 -14.01 -4.34 5.51
C MET A 98 -13.90 -3.06 4.68
N GLY A 99 -13.73 -3.18 3.37
CA GLY A 99 -13.70 -2.01 2.51
C GLY A 99 -13.26 -2.27 1.08
N ASN A 100 -12.81 -1.21 0.42
CA ASN A 100 -12.36 -1.25 -0.96
C ASN A 100 -11.10 -0.39 -1.15
N LEU A 101 -10.01 -1.01 -1.63
CA LEU A 101 -8.75 -0.31 -1.91
C LEU A 101 -8.88 0.77 -2.98
N ASN A 102 -9.81 0.63 -3.93
CA ASN A 102 -9.99 1.59 -5.02
C ASN A 102 -10.54 2.93 -4.54
N ASN A 103 -11.48 2.92 -3.58
CA ASN A 103 -12.08 4.15 -3.05
C ASN A 103 -11.45 4.61 -1.71
N GLY A 104 -10.50 3.84 -1.17
CA GLY A 104 -9.78 4.20 0.05
C GLY A 104 -10.68 4.30 1.29
N ARG A 105 -11.81 3.59 1.31
CA ARG A 105 -12.73 3.54 2.46
C ARG A 105 -12.70 2.16 3.10
N PHE A 106 -12.39 2.15 4.39
CA PHE A 106 -12.34 0.94 5.21
C PHE A 106 -12.98 1.15 6.56
N ARG A 107 -13.49 0.07 7.12
CA ARG A 107 -13.97 -0.02 8.49
C ARG A 107 -13.31 -1.21 9.17
N ILE A 108 -12.89 -1.01 10.41
CA ILE A 108 -12.22 -2.04 11.22
C ILE A 108 -13.16 -2.40 12.37
N PHE A 109 -13.42 -3.69 12.56
CA PHE A 109 -14.31 -4.18 13.59
C PHE A 109 -13.64 -5.22 14.49
N HIS A 110 -14.04 -5.25 15.76
CA HIS A 110 -13.80 -6.37 16.67
C HIS A 110 -15.16 -6.94 17.08
N GLY A 111 -15.55 -8.09 16.53
CA GLY A 111 -16.91 -8.60 16.68
C GLY A 111 -17.94 -7.62 16.10
N ARG A 112 -18.74 -6.99 16.97
CA ARG A 112 -19.76 -5.98 16.61
C ARG A 112 -19.28 -4.55 16.80
N ASP A 113 -18.13 -4.36 17.46
CA ASP A 113 -17.64 -3.05 17.85
C ASP A 113 -16.83 -2.44 16.71
N LEU A 114 -17.16 -1.20 16.35
CA LEU A 114 -16.41 -0.43 15.36
C LEU A 114 -15.16 0.15 16.01
N ILE A 115 -13.99 -0.34 15.57
CA ILE A 115 -12.68 0.12 16.02
C ILE A 115 -12.26 1.40 15.30
N ALA A 116 -12.41 1.42 13.98
CA ALA A 116 -12.04 2.60 13.20
C ALA A 116 -12.73 2.71 11.84
N ASN A 117 -12.93 3.96 11.40
CA ASN A 117 -13.18 4.30 9.99
C ASN A 117 -11.91 4.91 9.39
N ILE A 118 -11.54 4.44 8.19
CA ILE A 118 -10.44 5.00 7.40
C ILE A 118 -11.04 5.53 6.10
N THR A 119 -10.85 6.82 5.83
CA THR A 119 -11.37 7.46 4.62
C THR A 119 -10.30 8.34 4.00
N ARG A 120 -10.07 8.18 2.70
CA ARG A 120 -9.25 9.10 1.90
C ARG A 120 -10.01 10.43 1.72
N VAL A 121 -9.45 11.53 2.20
CA VAL A 121 -10.19 12.83 2.32
C VAL A 121 -9.73 13.89 1.33
N SER A 122 -8.55 13.76 0.73
CA SER A 122 -8.03 14.78 -0.17
C SER A 122 -8.24 14.41 -1.64
N PRO A 123 -8.51 15.38 -2.54
CA PRO A 123 -8.70 15.14 -3.98
C PRO A 123 -7.46 14.55 -4.68
N ASP A 124 -6.27 14.88 -4.17
CA ASP A 124 -4.99 14.29 -4.58
C ASP A 124 -4.80 12.85 -4.06
N GLY A 125 -5.70 12.40 -3.18
CA GLY A 125 -5.66 11.15 -2.45
C GLY A 125 -4.65 11.12 -1.29
N LEU A 126 -3.75 12.06 -1.16
CA LEU A 126 -2.55 11.91 -0.35
C LEU A 126 -2.77 11.88 1.18
N THR A 127 -3.96 12.29 1.63
CA THR A 127 -4.33 12.34 3.05
C THR A 127 -5.45 11.35 3.36
N MET A 128 -5.23 10.52 4.37
CA MET A 128 -6.27 9.68 4.97
C MET A 128 -6.70 10.27 6.32
N SER A 129 -8.00 10.25 6.57
CA SER A 129 -8.59 10.43 7.89
C SER A 129 -8.80 9.08 8.55
N LEU A 130 -8.49 9.00 9.83
CA LEU A 130 -8.67 7.84 10.69
C LEU A 130 -9.54 8.28 11.86
N GLU A 131 -10.76 7.79 11.94
CA GLU A 131 -11.62 7.97 13.11
C GLU A 131 -11.52 6.71 13.95
N VAL A 132 -10.92 6.80 15.15
CA VAL A 132 -10.58 5.67 16.01
C VAL A 132 -11.37 5.72 17.31
N ASP A 133 -11.87 4.59 17.78
CA ASP A 133 -12.67 4.45 19.00
C ASP A 133 -11.94 4.88 20.27
N GLN A 134 -10.72 4.38 20.48
CA GLN A 134 -9.90 4.59 21.68
C GLN A 134 -8.42 4.76 21.37
N THR A 135 -7.71 5.43 22.28
CA THR A 135 -6.30 5.83 22.09
C THR A 135 -5.34 4.65 21.97
N ASP A 136 -5.60 3.54 22.65
CA ASP A 136 -4.77 2.34 22.56
C ASP A 136 -4.82 1.69 21.16
N HIS A 137 -5.86 1.95 20.38
CA HIS A 137 -6.00 1.45 19.01
C HIS A 137 -5.33 2.36 17.97
N GLU A 138 -5.11 3.64 18.29
CA GLU A 138 -4.67 4.68 17.33
C GLU A 138 -3.40 4.25 16.58
N ALA A 139 -2.35 3.83 17.31
CA ALA A 139 -1.07 3.46 16.70
C ALA A 139 -1.18 2.21 15.79
N LEU A 140 -2.00 1.23 16.15
CA LEU A 140 -2.24 0.04 15.33
C LEU A 140 -3.07 0.36 14.09
N VAL A 141 -4.09 1.21 14.22
CA VAL A 141 -4.89 1.68 13.09
C VAL A 141 -4.04 2.48 12.11
N VAL A 142 -3.11 3.29 12.60
CA VAL A 142 -2.10 3.97 11.76
C VAL A 142 -1.26 2.97 10.96
N CYS A 143 -0.76 1.91 11.61
CA CYS A 143 -0.03 0.85 10.90
C CYS A 143 -0.88 0.20 9.81
N LEU A 144 -2.14 -0.14 10.12
CA LEU A 144 -3.07 -0.74 9.17
C LEU A 144 -3.38 0.20 8.00
N ALA A 145 -3.60 1.49 8.25
CA ALA A 145 -3.83 2.50 7.21
C ALA A 145 -2.64 2.58 6.23
N ALA A 146 -1.41 2.51 6.74
CA ALA A 146 -0.21 2.51 5.91
C ALA A 146 -0.10 1.23 5.05
N ILE A 147 -0.44 0.05 5.60
CA ILE A 147 -0.47 -1.22 4.86
C ILE A 147 -1.49 -1.16 3.73
N LEU A 148 -2.70 -0.68 4.03
CA LEU A 148 -3.79 -0.55 3.06
C LEU A 148 -3.41 0.39 1.91
N ASP A 149 -2.84 1.56 2.21
CA ASP A 149 -2.35 2.48 1.17
C ASP A 149 -1.28 1.83 0.28
N ARG A 150 -0.35 1.08 0.86
CA ARG A 150 0.67 0.35 0.09
C ARG A 150 0.03 -0.64 -0.89
N TRP A 151 -0.98 -1.39 -0.45
CA TRP A 151 -1.68 -2.32 -1.33
C TRP A 151 -2.47 -1.61 -2.43
N ALA A 152 -3.13 -0.50 -2.11
CA ALA A 152 -3.83 0.32 -3.11
C ALA A 152 -2.87 0.83 -4.20
N LYS A 153 -1.71 1.38 -3.79
CA LYS A 153 -0.66 1.84 -4.73
C LYS A 153 -0.08 0.71 -5.58
N ARG A 154 0.05 -0.51 -5.04
CA ARG A 154 0.52 -1.68 -5.82
C ARG A 154 -0.52 -2.15 -6.84
N GLN A 155 -1.82 -2.11 -6.52
CA GLN A 155 -2.88 -2.44 -7.48
C GLN A 155 -2.92 -1.45 -8.65
N GLN A 156 -2.72 -0.15 -8.38
CA GLN A 156 -2.66 0.88 -9.43
C GLN A 156 -1.41 0.77 -10.32
N LYS A 157 -0.30 0.24 -9.78
CA LYS A 157 0.97 0.02 -10.51
C LYS A 157 0.99 -1.25 -11.37
N VAL A 158 -0.13 -1.91 -11.61
CA VAL A 158 -0.24 -2.96 -12.64
C VAL A 158 -0.78 -2.32 -13.91
N PRO A 159 0.04 -1.64 -14.75
CA PRO A 159 -0.37 -1.33 -16.11
C PRO A 159 -0.47 -2.65 -16.87
N GLY A 160 -1.50 -2.77 -17.70
CA GLY A 160 -1.89 -4.01 -18.36
C GLY A 160 -0.72 -4.85 -18.89
N LEU A 161 -0.65 -6.08 -18.42
CA LEU A 161 0.03 -7.18 -19.11
C LEU A 161 -0.85 -7.62 -20.29
N VAL A 162 -1.20 -6.68 -21.17
CA VAL A 162 -1.70 -6.90 -22.53
C VAL A 162 -1.36 -5.63 -23.32
N LYS A 163 -0.14 -5.57 -23.86
CA LYS A 163 0.05 -4.94 -25.16
C LYS A 163 0.40 -6.09 -26.10
N ASN A 164 -0.59 -6.54 -26.85
CA ASN A 164 -0.39 -7.39 -28.02
C ASN A 164 0.76 -6.80 -28.83
N ARG A 165 1.95 -7.39 -28.72
CA ARG A 165 2.89 -7.40 -29.84
C ARG A 165 2.28 -8.36 -30.83
N GLY A 166 1.38 -7.85 -31.66
CA GLY A 166 0.96 -8.51 -32.88
C GLY A 166 2.24 -8.81 -33.67
N TRP A 167 2.63 -10.08 -33.65
CA TRP A 167 3.59 -10.62 -34.58
C TRP A 167 2.83 -10.77 -35.89
N ALA A 168 3.12 -9.90 -36.85
CA ALA A 168 2.69 -10.09 -38.23
C ALA A 168 3.87 -10.68 -39.00
N PRO A 169 3.88 -11.97 -39.37
CA PRO A 169 4.78 -12.46 -40.39
C PRO A 169 4.11 -12.15 -41.74
N GLY A 170 4.76 -11.33 -42.56
CA GLY A 170 4.32 -11.13 -43.93
C GLY A 170 4.82 -9.81 -44.49
N PHE A 171 5.87 -9.88 -45.29
CA PHE A 171 5.93 -9.46 -46.70
C PHE A 171 7.36 -9.80 -47.13
N SER A 172 7.52 -10.93 -47.83
CA SER A 172 7.39 -11.08 -49.28
C SER A 172 8.78 -11.19 -49.88
N SER A 173 9.10 -12.41 -50.28
CA SER A 173 10.05 -12.71 -51.33
C SER A 173 9.79 -11.80 -52.53
N GLU A 174 10.72 -10.90 -52.82
CA GLU A 174 10.94 -10.46 -54.19
C GLU A 174 12.42 -10.13 -54.36
N ILE A 175 13.08 -11.05 -55.04
CA ILE A 175 14.42 -10.94 -55.57
C ILE A 175 14.32 -9.96 -56.75
N ALA A 176 14.82 -8.74 -56.59
CA ALA A 176 15.15 -7.90 -57.73
C ALA A 176 16.61 -8.18 -58.12
N PRO A 177 16.90 -8.64 -59.35
CA PRO A 177 18.25 -8.99 -59.77
C PRO A 177 19.05 -7.72 -60.05
N PHE A 178 20.24 -7.61 -59.45
CA PHE A 178 21.29 -6.73 -59.96
C PHE A 178 22.09 -7.50 -61.01
N THR A 179 21.68 -7.36 -62.26
CA THR A 179 22.41 -7.87 -63.42
C THR A 179 23.71 -7.10 -63.57
N THR A 180 24.83 -7.79 -63.42
CA THR A 180 26.17 -7.32 -63.79
C THR A 180 26.25 -7.23 -65.32
N GLN A 181 26.36 -6.02 -65.87
CA GLN A 181 26.77 -5.82 -67.26
C GLN A 181 28.25 -5.42 -67.29
N ILE A 182 29.06 -6.36 -67.76
CA ILE A 182 30.47 -6.22 -68.07
C ILE A 182 30.61 -5.62 -69.48
N LYS A 183 31.25 -4.44 -69.56
CA LYS A 183 32.28 -4.00 -70.54
C LYS A 183 32.18 -4.44 -72.02
N LYS A 184 32.14 -3.45 -72.95
CA LYS A 184 33.06 -3.27 -74.13
C LYS A 184 32.61 -2.07 -74.99
N SER A 185 33.42 -1.01 -75.08
CA SER A 185 34.28 -0.64 -76.23
C SER A 185 33.57 -0.50 -77.59
N ARG A 186 33.43 0.73 -78.08
CA ARG A 186 34.23 1.31 -79.17
C ARG A 186 33.94 2.79 -79.29
#